data_AF-A0A482WZ07-F1
#
_entry.id   AF-A0A482WZ07-F1
#
_cell.length_a   1.000
_cell.length_b   1.000
_cell.length_c   1.000
_cell.angle_alpha   90.00
_cell.angle_beta   90.00
_cell.angle_gamma   90.00
#
_symmetry.space_group_name_H-M   'P 1'
#
loop_
_entity.id
_entity.type
_entity.pdbx_description
1 polymer ?
#
loop_
_entity_poly.entity_id
_entity_poly.type
_entity_poly.pdbx_seq_one_letter_code
_entity_poly.pdbx_strand_id
1 'polypeptide(L)'
;MASLMLGEGEKMLILHGVEDDMRNDGRTRRKYRPMELETNVVSHANGSARLRLANTDILVGIKTEIDCPFPETPNLGKIEFFVDCSANATPAFEGRGGEDLAMEISNSLACAYNSFPLDQLCITKGEQCWKLYADILILECGGNLYDAVSIAVKAALSSTEVPKVVGTVLDGGTVDLVLSDDPFDCQKLDVRRAPLLVTLCKIGDFCVVDPTAEEEMCSVASMVVSVLENGTVSSSFKCGAGSLHSETVKEALKIGKEVGQSLNQELEEILLEEQNLGPKRELFGFLK
;
A
#
# COMPACT_ATOMS: atom_id res chain seq x y z
N MET A 1 8.99 19.03 -10.49
CA MET A 1 8.52 18.99 -9.09
C MET A 1 8.53 20.41 -8.57
N ALA A 2 7.45 20.90 -7.93
CA ALA A 2 7.54 22.10 -7.11
C ALA A 2 8.47 21.75 -5.95
N SER A 3 9.77 21.85 -6.21
CA SER A 3 10.83 21.41 -5.31
C SER A 3 10.68 22.25 -4.06
N LEU A 4 10.44 21.59 -2.94
CA LEU A 4 10.73 22.16 -1.63
C LEU A 4 12.22 22.54 -1.69
N MET A 5 12.48 23.83 -1.92
CA MET A 5 13.83 24.36 -2.09
C MET A 5 14.40 24.51 -0.68
N LEU A 6 14.99 23.43 -0.17
CA LEU A 6 15.68 23.45 1.12
C LEU A 6 16.98 24.25 0.98
N GLY A 7 17.21 25.16 1.92
CA GLY A 7 18.47 25.87 2.06
C GLY A 7 19.60 24.90 2.42
N GLU A 8 20.85 25.24 2.05
CA GLU A 8 22.00 24.39 2.40
C GLU A 8 22.15 24.21 3.91
N GLY A 9 21.84 25.24 4.70
CA GLY A 9 21.85 25.16 6.16
C GLY A 9 20.82 24.18 6.72
N GLU A 10 19.63 24.09 6.11
CA GLU A 10 18.58 23.13 6.51
C GLU A 10 19.00 21.69 6.19
N LYS A 11 19.62 21.48 5.02
CA LYS A 11 20.17 20.17 4.66
C LYS A 11 21.25 19.71 5.62
N MET A 12 22.16 20.62 6.01
CA MET A 12 23.22 20.33 6.98
C MET A 12 22.63 20.03 8.37
N LEU A 13 21.58 20.75 8.77
CA LEU A 13 20.87 20.49 10.03
C LEU A 13 20.27 19.08 10.05
N ILE A 14 19.58 18.69 8.96
CA ILE A 14 18.97 17.36 8.85
C ILE A 14 20.04 16.26 8.85
N LEU A 15 21.14 16.46 8.12
CA LEU A 15 22.26 15.51 8.09
C LEU A 15 22.86 15.29 9.48
N HIS A 16 23.23 16.36 10.18
CA HIS A 16 23.80 16.25 11.53
C HIS A 16 22.78 15.74 12.56
N GLY A 17 21.51 16.13 12.45
CA GLY A 17 20.46 15.59 13.30
C GLY A 17 20.33 14.07 13.16
N VAL A 18 20.32 13.58 11.92
CA VAL A 18 20.29 12.13 11.66
C VAL A 18 21.55 11.43 12.17
N GLU A 19 22.74 12.06 12.10
CA GLU A 19 23.96 11.53 12.72
C GLU A 19 23.82 11.36 14.24
N ASP A 20 23.18 12.31 14.92
CA ASP A 20 22.94 12.32 16.36
C ASP A 20 21.69 11.54 16.83
N ASP A 21 20.98 10.85 15.91
CA ASP A 21 19.71 10.12 16.17
C ASP A 21 18.53 11.00 16.55
N MET A 22 18.57 12.27 16.13
CA MET A 22 17.56 13.28 16.44
C MET A 22 16.95 13.81 15.14
N ARG A 23 15.63 13.63 14.97
CA ARG A 23 14.88 14.21 13.85
C ARG A 23 14.22 15.53 14.25
N ASN A 24 13.79 16.32 13.26
CA ASN A 24 13.07 17.59 13.47
C ASN A 24 11.82 17.39 14.36
N ASP A 25 11.15 16.24 14.25
CA ASP A 25 9.97 15.87 15.03
C ASP A 25 10.29 15.26 16.41
N GLY A 26 11.58 15.10 16.76
CA GLY A 26 12.03 14.44 17.99
C GLY A 26 11.94 12.90 17.97
N ARG A 27 11.70 12.28 16.80
CA ARG A 27 11.67 10.82 16.64
C ARG A 27 13.07 10.25 16.40
N THR A 28 13.22 8.98 16.76
CA THR A 28 14.37 8.13 16.39
C THR A 28 14.34 7.78 14.90
N ARG A 29 15.50 7.43 14.32
CA ARG A 29 15.64 7.04 12.89
C ARG A 29 14.71 5.92 12.40
N ARG A 30 14.25 5.04 13.30
CA ARG A 30 13.47 3.82 12.97
C ARG A 30 11.98 3.89 13.31
N LYS A 31 11.48 5.05 13.77
CA LYS A 31 10.09 5.19 14.23
C LYS A 31 9.23 5.91 13.19
N TYR A 32 8.01 5.41 13.02
CA TYR A 32 6.97 6.01 12.19
C TYR A 32 6.30 7.21 12.86
N ARG A 33 5.68 8.02 12.01
CA ARG A 33 4.62 8.96 12.40
C ARG A 33 3.39 8.22 12.93
N PRO A 34 2.60 8.87 13.81
CA PRO A 34 1.28 8.35 14.17
C PRO A 34 0.43 8.22 12.89
N MET A 35 -0.25 7.09 12.77
CA MET A 35 -1.14 6.77 11.67
C MET A 35 -2.57 6.61 12.18
N GLU A 36 -3.52 7.15 11.42
CA GLU A 36 -4.96 6.95 11.62
C GLU A 36 -5.46 6.13 10.42
N LEU A 37 -6.00 4.94 10.69
CA LEU A 37 -6.56 4.06 9.68
C LEU A 37 -8.06 3.96 9.88
N GLU A 38 -8.81 4.10 8.79
CA GLU A 38 -10.26 3.88 8.77
C GLU A 38 -10.62 2.96 7.61
N THR A 39 -11.29 1.85 7.90
CA THR A 39 -11.85 0.95 6.87
C THR A 39 -13.31 1.30 6.56
N ASN A 40 -13.78 0.90 5.37
CA ASN A 40 -15.15 1.10 4.89
C ASN A 40 -15.63 2.56 4.81
N VAL A 41 -14.76 3.45 4.31
CA VAL A 41 -15.06 4.88 4.11
C VAL A 41 -15.99 5.12 2.92
N VAL A 42 -15.86 4.35 1.84
CA VAL A 42 -16.62 4.50 0.60
C VAL A 42 -17.64 3.37 0.47
N SER A 43 -18.93 3.73 0.52
CA SER A 43 -20.04 2.75 0.49
C SER A 43 -20.28 2.09 -0.87
N HIS A 44 -19.84 2.71 -1.96
CA HIS A 44 -20.03 2.19 -3.33
C HIS A 44 -18.95 1.20 -3.76
N ALA A 45 -17.86 1.08 -3.00
CA ALA A 45 -16.78 0.14 -3.28
C ALA A 45 -17.00 -1.17 -2.51
N ASN A 46 -16.53 -2.29 -3.06
CA ASN A 46 -16.58 -3.59 -2.40
C ASN A 46 -15.68 -3.65 -1.14
N GLY A 47 -14.63 -2.83 -1.14
CA GLY A 47 -13.78 -2.58 0.01
C GLY A 47 -13.21 -1.18 -0.10
N SER A 48 -12.95 -0.54 1.03
CA SER A 48 -12.30 0.78 1.03
C SER A 48 -11.55 1.02 2.32
N ALA A 49 -10.51 1.86 2.24
CA ALA A 49 -9.79 2.32 3.40
C ALA A 49 -9.26 3.74 3.17
N ARG A 50 -9.19 4.52 4.25
CA ARG A 50 -8.47 5.78 4.31
C ARG A 50 -7.35 5.64 5.31
N LEU A 51 -6.16 6.08 4.92
CA LEU A 51 -5.00 6.15 5.81
C LEU A 51 -4.52 7.60 5.87
N ARG A 52 -4.39 8.11 7.09
CA ARG A 52 -3.74 9.38 7.37
C ARG A 52 -2.46 9.15 8.17
N LEU A 53 -1.33 9.32 7.51
CA LEU A 53 0.00 9.30 8.12
C LEU A 53 0.48 10.75 8.32
N ALA A 54 0.02 11.38 9.41
CA ALA A 54 0.20 12.81 9.70
C ALA A 54 -0.27 13.75 8.57
N ASN A 55 0.65 14.11 7.66
CA ASN A 55 0.46 15.02 6.52
C ASN A 55 0.42 14.27 5.17
N THR A 56 0.29 12.95 5.20
CA THR A 56 0.04 12.12 4.02
C THR A 56 -1.33 11.48 4.18
N ASP A 57 -2.24 11.74 3.26
CA ASP A 57 -3.61 11.26 3.30
C ASP A 57 -3.94 10.53 2.00
N ILE A 58 -4.41 9.30 2.12
CA ILE A 58 -4.61 8.38 1.01
C ILE A 58 -5.95 7.70 1.18
N LEU A 59 -6.73 7.67 0.10
CA LEU A 59 -7.99 6.95 0.00
C LEU A 59 -7.83 5.81 -1.00
N VAL A 60 -8.21 4.61 -0.61
CA VAL A 60 -8.18 3.42 -1.47
C VAL A 60 -9.59 2.85 -1.58
N GLY A 61 -10.03 2.58 -2.82
CA GLY A 61 -11.25 1.87 -3.12
C GLY A 61 -10.96 0.61 -3.93
N ILE A 62 -11.65 -0.48 -3.61
CA ILE A 62 -11.52 -1.74 -4.31
C ILE A 62 -12.85 -2.09 -4.97
N LYS A 63 -12.77 -2.40 -6.26
CA LYS A 63 -13.89 -2.89 -7.07
C LYS A 63 -13.60 -4.28 -7.59
N THR A 64 -14.62 -5.12 -7.60
CA THR A 64 -14.55 -6.49 -8.09
C THR A 64 -15.25 -6.60 -9.44
N GLU A 65 -14.57 -7.14 -10.45
CA GLU A 65 -15.18 -7.54 -11.72
C GLU A 65 -14.86 -9.00 -12.02
N ILE A 66 -15.64 -9.62 -12.92
CA ILE A 66 -15.39 -10.98 -13.39
C ILE A 66 -14.66 -10.89 -14.72
N ASP A 67 -13.53 -11.58 -14.82
CA ASP A 67 -12.67 -11.60 -16.00
C ASP A 67 -12.13 -13.01 -16.27
N CYS A 68 -11.61 -13.26 -17.46
CA CYS A 68 -10.95 -14.52 -17.80
C CYS A 68 -9.53 -14.54 -17.21
N PRO A 69 -9.09 -15.63 -16.54
CA PRO A 69 -7.75 -15.72 -15.97
C PRO A 69 -6.67 -15.74 -17.05
N PHE A 70 -5.41 -15.51 -16.65
CA PHE A 70 -4.29 -15.64 -17.59
C PHE A 70 -4.08 -17.11 -17.99
N PRO A 71 -3.71 -17.39 -19.26
CA PRO A 71 -3.45 -18.76 -19.71
C PRO A 71 -2.33 -19.47 -18.93
N GLU A 72 -1.36 -18.71 -18.43
CA GLU A 72 -0.22 -19.23 -17.65
C GLU A 72 -0.61 -19.63 -16.22
N THR A 73 -1.60 -18.95 -15.64
CA THR A 73 -2.05 -19.12 -14.26
C THR A 73 -3.58 -19.23 -14.16
N PRO A 74 -4.18 -20.32 -14.69
CA PRO A 74 -5.65 -20.47 -14.79
C PRO A 74 -6.36 -20.62 -13.44
N ASN A 75 -5.61 -20.81 -12.34
CA ASN A 75 -6.12 -21.02 -10.99
C ASN A 75 -6.08 -19.76 -10.12
N LEU A 76 -5.55 -18.64 -10.62
CA LEU A 76 -5.37 -17.41 -9.85
C LEU A 76 -6.29 -16.31 -10.37
N GLY A 77 -6.80 -15.48 -9.46
CA GLY A 77 -7.41 -14.20 -9.81
C GLY A 77 -6.38 -13.16 -10.24
N LYS A 78 -6.88 -11.96 -10.56
CA LYS A 78 -6.05 -10.82 -10.97
C LYS A 78 -6.24 -9.64 -10.02
N ILE A 79 -5.17 -8.87 -9.79
CA ILE A 79 -5.25 -7.57 -9.14
C ILE A 79 -4.56 -6.55 -10.03
N GLU A 80 -5.23 -5.43 -10.29
CA GLU A 80 -4.67 -4.26 -10.96
C GLU A 80 -4.69 -3.06 -10.02
N PHE A 81 -3.56 -2.36 -9.96
CA PHE A 81 -3.39 -1.17 -9.12
C PHE A 81 -3.40 0.07 -10.00
N PHE A 82 -4.36 0.96 -9.76
CA PHE A 82 -4.41 2.27 -10.36
C PHE A 82 -4.09 3.32 -9.29
N VAL A 83 -3.15 4.20 -9.57
CA VAL A 83 -2.76 5.27 -8.66
C VAL A 83 -3.10 6.60 -9.32
N ASP A 84 -3.88 7.43 -8.65
CA ASP A 84 -4.22 8.78 -9.06
C ASP A 84 -3.62 9.79 -8.06
N CYS A 85 -2.79 10.68 -8.58
CA CYS A 85 -2.17 11.75 -7.82
C CYS A 85 -3.03 13.00 -7.94
N SER A 86 -3.84 13.29 -6.91
CA SER A 86 -4.71 14.46 -6.94
C SER A 86 -3.90 15.76 -6.97
N ALA A 87 -4.37 16.74 -7.74
CA ALA A 87 -3.83 18.10 -7.72
C ALA A 87 -3.93 18.76 -6.34
N ASN A 88 -4.81 18.27 -5.46
CA ASN A 88 -4.92 18.72 -4.08
C ASN A 88 -3.67 18.39 -3.26
N ALA A 89 -2.98 17.28 -3.55
CA ALA A 89 -1.84 16.83 -2.77
C ALA A 89 -0.62 17.74 -2.98
N THR A 90 -0.38 18.14 -4.22
CA THR A 90 0.65 19.12 -4.56
C THR A 90 0.28 19.77 -5.89
N PRO A 91 0.42 21.10 -6.05
CA PRO A 91 0.20 21.78 -7.34
C PRO A 91 1.06 21.22 -8.49
N ALA A 92 2.16 20.54 -8.17
CA ALA A 92 3.03 19.88 -9.13
C ALA A 92 2.38 18.67 -9.83
N PHE A 93 1.29 18.13 -9.29
CA PHE A 93 0.53 17.03 -9.90
C PHE A 93 -0.54 17.53 -10.87
N GLU A 94 -0.70 18.85 -11.05
CA GLU A 94 -1.61 19.37 -12.06
C GLU A 94 -1.26 18.87 -13.48
N GLY A 95 -2.29 18.46 -14.22
CA GLY A 95 -2.14 17.92 -15.56
C GLY A 95 -1.51 16.53 -15.55
N ARG A 96 -0.31 16.40 -16.11
CA ARG A 96 0.43 15.12 -16.23
C ARG A 96 1.58 14.97 -15.24
N GLY A 97 1.76 15.93 -14.32
CA GLY A 97 2.94 15.97 -13.46
C GLY A 97 3.05 14.82 -12.45
N GLY A 98 1.93 14.13 -12.15
CA GLY A 98 1.89 13.00 -11.23
C GLY A 98 1.89 11.61 -11.88
N GLU A 99 1.82 11.52 -13.22
CA GLU A 99 1.67 10.25 -13.94
C GLU A 99 2.90 9.34 -13.75
N ASP A 100 4.11 9.90 -13.79
CA ASP A 100 5.35 9.14 -13.62
C ASP A 100 5.44 8.49 -12.23
N LEU A 101 5.13 9.26 -11.18
CA LEU A 101 5.13 8.78 -9.80
C LEU A 101 4.04 7.73 -9.57
N ALA A 102 2.84 7.97 -10.09
CA ALA A 102 1.74 7.03 -10.02
C ALA A 102 2.10 5.69 -10.68
N MET A 103 2.72 5.74 -11.86
CA MET A 103 3.17 4.55 -12.58
C MET A 103 4.27 3.81 -11.82
N GLU A 104 5.22 4.52 -11.19
CA GLU A 104 6.26 3.91 -10.36
C GLU A 104 5.68 3.19 -9.14
N ILE A 105 4.73 3.80 -8.44
CA ILE A 105 4.04 3.20 -7.28
C ILE A 105 3.22 1.98 -7.72
N SER A 106 2.45 2.10 -8.80
CA SER A 106 1.64 0.99 -9.35
C SER A 106 2.52 -0.21 -9.72
N ASN A 107 3.63 0.02 -10.42
CA ASN A 107 4.58 -1.04 -10.78
C ASN A 107 5.22 -1.69 -9.54
N SER A 108 5.57 -0.89 -8.53
CA SER A 108 6.16 -1.37 -7.28
C SER A 108 5.20 -2.27 -6.51
N LEU A 109 3.92 -1.88 -6.43
CA LEU A 109 2.85 -2.70 -5.84
C LEU A 109 2.62 -3.98 -6.64
N ALA A 110 2.47 -3.89 -7.96
CA ALA A 110 2.25 -5.05 -8.82
C ALA A 110 3.36 -6.09 -8.67
N CYS A 111 4.62 -5.65 -8.58
CA CYS A 111 5.74 -6.55 -8.36
C CYS A 111 5.75 -7.17 -6.95
N ALA A 112 5.38 -6.42 -5.91
CA ALA A 112 5.24 -6.97 -4.56
C ALA A 112 4.13 -8.03 -4.46
N TYR A 113 2.96 -7.74 -5.02
CA TYR A 113 1.78 -8.59 -4.98
C TYR A 113 1.83 -9.81 -5.90
N ASN A 114 2.84 -9.94 -6.77
CA ASN A 114 3.06 -11.15 -7.56
C ASN A 114 3.31 -12.41 -6.68
N SER A 115 3.74 -12.20 -5.42
CA SER A 115 3.94 -13.27 -4.44
C SER A 115 2.67 -13.65 -3.66
N PHE A 116 1.58 -12.89 -3.81
CA PHE A 116 0.34 -13.04 -3.06
C PHE A 116 -0.56 -14.09 -3.72
N PRO A 117 -0.98 -15.15 -2.99
CA PRO A 117 -1.85 -16.17 -3.54
C PRO A 117 -3.28 -15.63 -3.72
N LEU A 118 -3.77 -15.66 -4.95
CA LEU A 118 -5.12 -15.24 -5.34
C LEU A 118 -5.99 -16.44 -5.72
N ASP A 119 -5.75 -17.58 -5.09
CA ASP A 119 -6.48 -18.83 -5.30
C ASP A 119 -7.94 -18.73 -4.86
N GLN A 120 -8.23 -17.92 -3.83
CA GLN A 120 -9.60 -17.64 -3.36
C GLN A 120 -10.47 -16.91 -4.39
N LEU A 121 -9.85 -16.27 -5.38
CA LEU A 121 -10.53 -15.48 -6.40
C LEU A 121 -10.87 -16.28 -7.67
N CYS A 122 -10.54 -17.57 -7.74
CA CYS A 122 -10.89 -18.41 -8.87
C CYS A 122 -12.32 -18.95 -8.73
N ILE A 123 -13.18 -18.65 -9.71
CA ILE A 123 -14.56 -19.19 -9.76
C ILE A 123 -14.54 -20.54 -10.47
N THR A 124 -14.16 -20.51 -11.75
CA THR A 124 -14.05 -21.69 -12.62
C THR A 124 -12.68 -21.70 -13.27
N LYS A 125 -11.91 -22.74 -13.01
CA LYS A 125 -10.51 -22.87 -13.47
C LYS A 125 -10.41 -22.69 -14.98
N GLY A 126 -9.62 -21.71 -15.41
CA GLY A 126 -9.36 -21.43 -16.82
C GLY A 126 -10.46 -20.70 -17.59
N GLU A 127 -11.63 -20.46 -16.99
CA GLU A 127 -12.74 -19.76 -17.66
C GLU A 127 -13.02 -18.41 -17.00
N GLN A 128 -13.26 -18.39 -15.68
CA GLN A 128 -13.73 -17.21 -14.96
C GLN A 128 -13.01 -17.05 -13.63
N CYS A 129 -12.49 -15.86 -13.38
CA CYS A 129 -11.85 -15.45 -12.15
C CYS A 129 -12.30 -14.05 -11.75
N TRP A 130 -12.15 -13.71 -10.48
CA TRP A 130 -12.31 -12.35 -10.01
C TRP A 130 -11.07 -11.52 -10.35
N LYS A 131 -11.33 -10.32 -10.85
CA LYS A 131 -10.37 -9.25 -11.06
C LYS A 131 -10.67 -8.13 -10.07
N LEU A 132 -9.71 -7.82 -9.21
CA LEU A 132 -9.80 -6.69 -8.29
C LEU A 132 -9.10 -5.48 -8.89
N TYR A 133 -9.81 -4.35 -8.94
CA TYR A 133 -9.23 -3.04 -9.24
C TYR A 133 -9.06 -2.30 -7.91
N ALA A 134 -7.81 -2.01 -7.58
CA ALA A 134 -7.47 -1.16 -6.45
C ALA A 134 -7.19 0.26 -6.97
N ASP A 135 -8.17 1.14 -6.80
CA ASP A 135 -8.08 2.56 -7.12
C ASP A 135 -7.53 3.30 -5.90
N ILE A 136 -6.31 3.83 -6.02
CA ILE A 136 -5.59 4.54 -4.96
C ILE A 136 -5.58 6.02 -5.32
N LEU A 137 -6.17 6.85 -4.46
CA LEU A 137 -6.21 8.30 -4.60
C LEU A 137 -5.35 8.96 -3.52
N ILE A 138 -4.30 9.66 -3.95
CA ILE A 138 -3.42 10.42 -3.06
C ILE A 138 -4.01 11.82 -2.88
N LEU A 139 -4.37 12.17 -1.64
CA LEU A 139 -5.00 13.45 -1.29
C LEU A 139 -4.01 14.47 -0.73
N GLU A 140 -3.02 14.01 0.04
CA GLU A 140 -1.96 14.85 0.62
C GLU A 140 -0.60 14.13 0.52
N CYS A 141 0.46 14.88 0.23
CA CYS A 141 1.81 14.34 0.08
C CYS A 141 2.77 14.94 1.12
N GLY A 142 3.01 14.20 2.20
CA GLY A 142 3.90 14.58 3.31
C GLY A 142 5.17 13.73 3.41
N GLY A 143 5.54 13.02 2.35
CA GLY A 143 6.62 12.02 2.33
C GLY A 143 6.15 10.61 2.70
N ASN A 144 6.98 9.61 2.38
CA ASN A 144 6.74 8.18 2.57
C ASN A 144 5.46 7.63 1.90
N LEU A 145 5.26 7.96 0.62
CA LEU A 145 4.06 7.55 -0.13
C LEU A 145 3.95 6.03 -0.31
N TYR A 146 5.02 5.33 -0.66
CA TYR A 146 4.98 3.90 -0.98
C TYR A 146 4.41 3.07 0.17
N ASP A 147 4.84 3.39 1.38
CA ASP A 147 4.44 2.68 2.58
C ASP A 147 2.99 2.95 2.94
N ALA A 148 2.63 4.23 2.99
CA ALA A 148 1.26 4.67 3.25
C ALA A 148 0.28 4.05 2.24
N VAL A 149 0.64 4.00 0.95
CA VAL A 149 -0.17 3.31 -0.07
C VAL A 149 -0.26 1.82 0.23
N SER A 150 0.85 1.16 0.59
CA SER A 150 0.84 -0.29 0.85
C SER A 150 -0.02 -0.68 2.05
N ILE A 151 0.02 0.11 3.13
CA ILE A 151 -0.81 -0.07 4.33
C ILE A 151 -2.28 0.14 3.97
N ALA A 152 -2.60 1.23 3.25
CA ALA A 152 -3.97 1.54 2.84
C ALA A 152 -4.56 0.46 1.93
N VAL A 153 -3.78 -0.07 0.98
CA VAL A 153 -4.19 -1.16 0.09
C VAL A 153 -4.44 -2.45 0.88
N LYS A 154 -3.54 -2.80 1.82
CA LYS A 154 -3.73 -3.99 2.67
C LYS A 154 -4.99 -3.87 3.54
N ALA A 155 -5.22 -2.69 4.11
CA ALA A 155 -6.43 -2.41 4.88
C ALA A 155 -7.70 -2.48 4.01
N ALA A 156 -7.68 -1.89 2.82
CA ALA A 156 -8.81 -1.95 1.88
C ALA A 156 -9.11 -3.39 1.46
N LEU A 157 -8.08 -4.19 1.14
CA LEU A 157 -8.23 -5.60 0.79
C LEU A 157 -8.85 -6.40 1.95
N SER A 158 -8.49 -6.08 3.20
CA SER A 158 -9.03 -6.74 4.39
C SER A 158 -10.53 -6.47 4.60
N SER A 159 -10.97 -5.28 4.17
CA SER A 159 -12.37 -4.87 4.21
C SER A 159 -13.18 -5.35 3.00
N THR A 160 -12.52 -5.92 1.99
CA THR A 160 -13.18 -6.27 0.73
C THR A 160 -14.09 -7.47 0.91
N GLU A 161 -15.35 -7.27 0.54
CA GLU A 161 -16.38 -8.29 0.53
C GLU A 161 -16.72 -8.65 -0.92
N VAL A 162 -16.34 -9.88 -1.32
CA VAL A 162 -16.60 -10.40 -2.66
C VAL A 162 -17.87 -11.24 -2.62
N PRO A 163 -18.90 -10.94 -3.45
CA PRO A 163 -20.11 -11.73 -3.45
C PRO A 163 -19.82 -13.15 -3.90
N LYS A 164 -20.41 -14.13 -3.22
CA LYS A 164 -20.23 -15.54 -3.61
C LYS A 164 -21.00 -15.82 -4.89
N VAL A 165 -20.30 -16.37 -5.87
CA VAL A 165 -20.88 -16.76 -7.16
C VAL A 165 -20.68 -18.26 -7.36
N VAL A 166 -21.76 -18.94 -7.73
CA VAL A 166 -21.73 -20.36 -8.08
C VAL A 166 -21.84 -20.45 -9.60
N GLY A 167 -20.79 -20.96 -10.24
CA GLY A 167 -20.83 -21.30 -11.66
C GLY A 167 -21.66 -22.57 -11.85
N THR A 168 -22.83 -22.46 -12.48
CA THR A 168 -23.61 -23.62 -12.91
C THR A 168 -23.38 -23.86 -14.40
N VAL A 169 -22.94 -25.07 -14.74
CA VAL A 169 -22.78 -25.48 -16.13
C VAL A 169 -24.17 -25.85 -16.67
N LEU A 170 -24.67 -25.08 -17.64
CA LEU A 170 -25.88 -25.45 -18.38
C LEU A 170 -25.54 -26.42 -19.51
N ASP A 171 -26.52 -27.25 -19.90
CA ASP A 171 -26.44 -28.16 -21.05
C ASP A 171 -26.18 -27.36 -22.34
N GLY A 172 -24.91 -27.30 -22.75
CA GLY A 172 -24.45 -26.46 -23.86
C GLY A 172 -23.03 -25.92 -23.71
N GLY A 173 -22.42 -26.06 -22.52
CA GLY A 173 -21.02 -25.65 -22.27
C GLY A 173 -20.86 -24.15 -21.98
N THR A 174 -21.95 -23.42 -21.79
CA THR A 174 -21.94 -22.04 -21.29
C THR A 174 -22.12 -22.07 -19.77
N VAL A 175 -21.18 -21.46 -19.05
CA VAL A 175 -21.27 -21.28 -17.59
C VAL A 175 -22.10 -20.04 -17.31
N ASP A 176 -23.26 -20.24 -16.68
CA ASP A 176 -24.05 -19.15 -16.11
C ASP A 176 -23.63 -18.93 -14.66
N LEU A 177 -23.44 -17.66 -14.31
CA LEU A 177 -23.03 -17.22 -12.99
C LEU A 177 -24.27 -16.90 -12.17
N VAL A 178 -24.59 -17.76 -11.21
CA VAL A 178 -25.66 -17.50 -10.25
C VAL A 178 -25.05 -16.77 -9.07
N LEU A 179 -25.41 -15.50 -8.93
CA LEU A 179 -25.16 -14.71 -7.73
C LEU A 179 -26.04 -15.24 -6.60
N SER A 180 -25.49 -15.36 -5.40
CA SER A 180 -26.31 -15.61 -4.21
C SER A 180 -27.26 -14.43 -4.00
N ASP A 181 -28.54 -14.70 -3.75
CA ASP A 181 -29.55 -13.69 -3.43
C ASP A 181 -29.37 -13.08 -2.03
N ASP A 182 -28.50 -13.70 -1.19
CA ASP A 182 -28.20 -13.25 0.15
C ASP A 182 -27.07 -12.20 0.13
N PRO A 183 -27.35 -10.92 0.45
CA PRO A 183 -26.34 -9.86 0.46
C PRO A 183 -25.28 -10.02 1.58
N PHE A 184 -25.48 -10.99 2.48
CA PHE A 184 -24.54 -11.31 3.56
C PHE A 184 -23.64 -12.50 3.23
N ASP A 185 -23.89 -13.23 2.13
CA ASP A 185 -23.04 -14.34 1.68
C ASP A 185 -21.85 -13.82 0.86
N CYS A 186 -21.05 -12.97 1.52
CA CYS A 186 -19.83 -12.39 0.96
C CYS A 186 -18.60 -13.12 1.52
N GLN A 187 -17.69 -13.46 0.62
CA GLN A 187 -16.38 -14.00 0.98
C GLN A 187 -15.41 -12.85 1.25
N LYS A 188 -14.77 -12.88 2.42
CA LYS A 188 -13.64 -12.00 2.74
C LYS A 188 -12.33 -12.60 2.24
N LEU A 189 -11.46 -11.74 1.74
CA LEU A 189 -10.12 -12.11 1.31
C LEU A 189 -9.19 -12.31 2.50
N ASP A 190 -8.39 -13.38 2.47
CA ASP A 190 -7.31 -13.56 3.43
C ASP A 190 -6.09 -12.69 3.06
N VAL A 191 -5.91 -11.60 3.79
CA VAL A 191 -4.83 -10.62 3.54
C VAL A 191 -3.57 -10.84 4.37
N ARG A 192 -3.48 -11.92 5.15
CA ARG A 192 -2.31 -12.18 6.03
C ARG A 192 -0.99 -12.16 5.25
N ARG A 193 -1.01 -12.84 4.10
CA ARG A 193 0.15 -12.94 3.19
C ARG A 193 0.38 -11.71 2.32
N ALA A 194 -0.44 -10.66 2.44
CA ALA A 194 -0.26 -9.45 1.65
C ALA A 194 1.02 -8.71 2.11
N PRO A 195 1.92 -8.37 1.16
CA PRO A 195 3.16 -7.68 1.49
C PRO A 195 2.92 -6.21 1.86
N LEU A 196 3.72 -5.68 2.77
CA LEU A 196 3.82 -4.25 3.06
C LEU A 196 5.13 -3.69 2.49
N LEU A 197 5.10 -2.44 2.03
CA LEU A 197 6.28 -1.74 1.54
C LEU A 197 6.87 -0.90 2.66
N VAL A 198 8.17 -1.00 2.88
CA VAL A 198 8.89 -0.18 3.86
C VAL A 198 9.92 0.66 3.11
N THR A 199 9.80 1.98 3.21
CA THR A 199 10.73 2.93 2.59
C THR A 199 11.87 3.25 3.53
N LEU A 200 13.10 3.12 3.04
CA LEU A 200 14.34 3.41 3.74
C LEU A 200 15.14 4.45 2.94
N CYS A 201 15.30 5.64 3.50
CA CYS A 201 16.10 6.69 2.88
C CYS A 201 17.50 6.72 3.47
N LYS A 202 18.53 6.76 2.61
CA LYS A 202 19.91 6.97 3.04
C LYS A 202 20.18 8.46 3.17
N ILE A 203 20.44 8.90 4.40
CA ILE A 203 20.83 10.27 4.76
C ILE A 203 22.17 10.19 5.48
N GLY A 204 23.21 10.76 4.88
CA GLY A 204 24.59 10.55 5.33
C GLY A 204 24.96 9.06 5.26
N ASP A 205 25.46 8.51 6.37
CA ASP A 205 25.83 7.10 6.50
C ASP A 205 24.71 6.22 7.07
N PHE A 206 23.57 6.81 7.46
CA PHE A 206 22.50 6.10 8.15
C PHE A 206 21.24 5.95 7.29
N CYS A 207 20.46 4.90 7.59
CA CYS A 207 19.15 4.67 7.00
C CYS A 207 18.05 5.18 7.93
N VAL A 208 17.15 5.99 7.38
CA VAL A 208 15.97 6.54 8.06
C VAL A 208 14.72 5.91 7.49
N VAL A 209 13.79 5.56 8.37
CA VAL A 209 12.48 4.99 8.06
C VAL A 209 11.44 6.10 8.15
N ASP A 210 10.40 6.02 7.30
CA ASP A 210 9.34 7.04 7.20
C ASP A 210 9.92 8.45 7.02
N PRO A 211 10.65 8.71 5.92
CA PRO A 211 11.25 10.00 5.66
C PRO A 211 10.16 11.07 5.47
N THR A 212 10.37 12.25 6.04
CA THR A 212 9.54 13.42 5.68
C THR A 212 9.90 13.90 4.28
N ALA A 213 9.03 14.70 3.65
CA ALA A 213 9.34 15.29 2.33
C ALA A 213 10.69 16.07 2.32
N GLU A 214 11.06 16.68 3.45
CA GLU A 214 12.34 17.38 3.61
C GLU A 214 13.53 16.41 3.63
N GLU A 215 13.38 15.30 4.37
CA GLU A 215 14.38 14.25 4.49
C GLU A 215 14.57 13.48 3.17
N GLU A 216 13.50 13.25 2.40
CA GLU A 216 13.56 12.66 1.06
C GLU A 216 14.42 13.49 0.12
N MET A 217 14.28 14.82 0.15
CA MET A 217 15.07 15.75 -0.66
C MET A 217 16.55 15.82 -0.24
N CYS A 218 16.85 15.52 1.03
CA CYS A 218 18.22 15.43 1.53
C CYS A 218 18.86 14.06 1.26
N SER A 219 18.05 13.05 0.96
CA SER A 219 18.52 11.69 0.77
C SER A 219 19.29 11.52 -0.53
N VAL A 220 20.32 10.69 -0.50
CA VAL A 220 21.15 10.38 -1.68
C VAL A 220 20.48 9.29 -2.53
N ALA A 221 19.87 8.32 -1.85
CA ALA A 221 19.13 7.23 -2.45
C ALA A 221 18.10 6.70 -1.45
N SER A 222 17.00 6.18 -1.98
CA SER A 222 15.98 5.49 -1.20
C SER A 222 15.87 4.03 -1.66
N MET A 223 15.48 3.18 -0.74
CA MET A 223 15.24 1.77 -0.98
C MET A 223 13.87 1.41 -0.43
N VAL A 224 13.01 0.85 -1.27
CA VAL A 224 11.71 0.33 -0.88
C VAL A 224 11.82 -1.19 -0.78
N VAL A 225 11.48 -1.76 0.37
CA VAL A 225 11.56 -3.20 0.63
C VAL A 225 10.16 -3.71 0.88
N SER A 226 9.73 -4.73 0.14
CA SER A 226 8.45 -5.38 0.39
C SER A 226 8.63 -6.57 1.33
N VAL A 227 7.87 -6.57 2.44
CA VAL A 227 8.01 -7.53 3.53
C VAL A 227 6.67 -8.23 3.77
N LEU A 228 6.70 -9.55 3.75
CA LEU A 228 5.57 -10.39 4.16
C LEU A 228 5.55 -10.54 5.69
N GLU A 229 4.40 -10.94 6.24
CA GLU A 229 4.21 -11.21 7.67
C GLU A 229 5.28 -12.14 8.27
N ASN A 230 5.69 -13.17 7.53
CA ASN A 230 6.73 -14.12 7.96
C ASN A 230 8.16 -13.51 7.99
N GLY A 231 8.31 -12.23 7.66
CA GLY A 231 9.60 -11.53 7.57
C GLY A 231 10.44 -11.93 6.36
N THR A 232 9.82 -12.53 5.34
CA THR A 232 10.46 -12.77 4.06
C THR A 232 10.33 -11.50 3.21
N VAL A 233 11.42 -11.12 2.56
CA VAL A 233 11.41 -10.00 1.61
C VAL A 233 10.97 -10.55 0.25
N SER A 234 9.88 -10.03 -0.32
CA SER A 234 9.43 -10.42 -1.66
C SER A 234 10.23 -9.74 -2.76
N SER A 235 10.40 -8.44 -2.65
CA SER A 235 11.05 -7.59 -3.63
C SER A 235 11.69 -6.38 -2.95
N SER A 236 12.69 -5.79 -3.60
CA SER A 236 13.31 -4.56 -3.16
C SER A 236 13.62 -3.68 -4.37
N PHE A 237 13.30 -2.40 -4.27
CA PHE A 237 13.52 -1.42 -5.33
C PHE A 237 14.44 -0.33 -4.80
N LYS A 238 15.36 0.12 -5.65
CA LYS A 238 16.20 1.27 -5.37
C LYS A 238 15.65 2.44 -6.15
N CYS A 239 15.24 3.47 -5.44
CA CYS A 239 14.74 4.71 -6.00
C CYS A 239 15.80 5.83 -5.78
N GLY A 240 15.79 6.83 -6.66
CA GLY A 240 16.75 7.94 -6.61
C GLY A 240 18.06 7.72 -7.37
N ALA A 241 18.79 8.80 -7.56
CA ALA A 241 19.95 8.86 -8.47
C ALA A 241 21.28 8.41 -7.84
N GLY A 242 21.39 8.43 -6.50
CA GLY A 242 22.65 8.14 -5.82
C GLY A 242 23.07 6.67 -5.83
N SER A 243 24.30 6.40 -5.41
CA SER A 243 24.82 5.04 -5.24
C SER A 243 24.65 4.55 -3.80
N LEU A 244 24.49 3.23 -3.65
CA LEU A 244 24.43 2.57 -2.36
C LEU A 244 25.58 1.58 -2.23
N HIS A 245 26.24 1.59 -1.08
CA HIS A 245 27.25 0.60 -0.76
C HIS A 245 26.58 -0.73 -0.40
N SER A 246 27.23 -1.85 -0.70
CA SER A 246 26.64 -3.18 -0.51
C SER A 246 26.34 -3.50 0.96
N GLU A 247 27.15 -2.99 1.89
CA GLU A 247 26.90 -3.13 3.34
C GLU A 247 25.65 -2.35 3.76
N THR A 248 25.51 -1.10 3.32
CA THR A 248 24.31 -0.28 3.59
C THR A 248 23.05 -0.95 3.05
N VAL A 249 23.12 -1.62 1.89
CA VAL A 249 21.96 -2.37 1.36
C VAL A 249 21.58 -3.53 2.28
N LYS A 250 22.55 -4.28 2.81
CA LYS A 250 22.27 -5.38 3.75
C LYS A 250 21.69 -4.87 5.06
N GLU A 251 22.20 -3.75 5.57
CA GLU A 251 21.66 -3.10 6.77
C GLU A 251 20.24 -2.60 6.54
N ALA A 252 19.99 -1.94 5.40
CA ALA A 252 18.66 -1.50 5.00
C ALA A 252 17.68 -2.67 4.94
N LEU A 253 18.02 -3.78 4.29
CA LEU A 253 17.17 -4.96 4.24
C LEU A 253 16.86 -5.54 5.62
N LYS A 254 17.85 -5.55 6.53
CA LYS A 254 17.65 -6.02 7.91
C LYS A 254 16.70 -5.11 8.69
N ILE A 255 16.90 -3.79 8.61
CA ILE A 255 16.03 -2.80 9.26
C ILE A 255 14.62 -2.88 8.66
N GLY A 256 14.49 -2.94 7.34
CA GLY A 256 13.22 -3.06 6.64
C GLY A 256 12.44 -4.29 7.07
N LYS A 257 13.13 -5.43 7.26
CA LYS A 257 12.51 -6.64 7.80
C LYS A 257 11.98 -6.46 9.23
N GLU A 258 12.81 -5.94 10.14
CA GLU A 258 12.44 -5.72 11.55
C GLU A 258 11.21 -4.78 11.65
N VAL A 259 11.26 -3.67 10.92
CA VAL A 259 10.20 -2.67 10.87
C VAL A 259 8.93 -3.21 10.22
N GLY A 260 9.05 -3.87 9.07
CA GLY A 260 7.90 -4.42 8.34
C GLY A 260 7.17 -5.52 9.12
N GLN A 261 7.89 -6.28 9.97
CA GLN A 261 7.25 -7.23 10.88
C GLN A 261 6.45 -6.52 11.98
N SER A 262 7.01 -5.49 12.61
CA SER A 262 6.31 -4.69 13.62
C SER A 262 5.04 -4.06 13.05
N LEU A 263 5.14 -3.43 11.87
CA LEU A 263 4.00 -2.79 11.21
C LEU A 263 2.91 -3.79 10.83
N ASN A 264 3.28 -4.98 10.33
CA ASN A 264 2.31 -6.02 9.99
C ASN A 264 1.52 -6.49 11.22
N GLN A 265 2.19 -6.67 12.36
CA GLN A 265 1.56 -7.08 13.62
C GLN A 265 0.59 -6.01 14.13
N GLU A 266 1.05 -4.75 14.21
CA GLU A 266 0.21 -3.62 14.64
C GLU A 266 -1.01 -3.44 13.72
N LEU A 267 -0.82 -3.57 12.40
CA LEU A 267 -1.91 -3.47 11.44
C LEU A 267 -2.92 -4.61 11.59
N GLU A 268 -2.48 -5.86 11.78
CA GLU A 268 -3.40 -6.98 11.99
C GLU A 268 -4.20 -6.83 13.29
N GLU A 269 -3.57 -6.36 14.36
CA GLU A 269 -4.26 -6.05 15.62
C GLU A 269 -5.34 -5.00 15.43
N ILE A 270 -5.02 -3.87 14.78
CA ILE A 270 -5.98 -2.80 14.50
C ILE A 270 -7.14 -3.31 13.64
N LEU A 271 -6.84 -4.04 12.56
CA LEU A 271 -7.89 -4.58 11.68
C LEU A 271 -8.80 -5.57 12.40
N LEU A 272 -8.25 -6.38 13.30
CA LEU A 272 -9.03 -7.34 14.08
C LEU A 272 -9.89 -6.65 15.15
N GLU A 273 -9.39 -5.60 15.79
CA GLU A 273 -10.17 -4.72 16.67
C GLU A 273 -11.31 -4.03 15.92
N GLU A 274 -11.04 -3.48 14.74
CA GLU A 274 -12.06 -2.86 13.89
C GLU A 274 -13.15 -3.86 13.48
N GLN A 275 -12.78 -5.09 13.12
CA GLN A 275 -13.74 -6.15 12.80
C GLN A 275 -14.62 -6.52 14.02
N ASN A 276 -14.05 -6.53 15.23
CA ASN A 276 -14.78 -6.82 16.46
C ASN A 276 -15.78 -5.72 16.84
N LEU A 277 -15.46 -4.45 16.55
CA LEU A 277 -16.34 -3.31 16.76
C LEU A 277 -17.58 -3.37 15.85
N GLY A 278 -17.42 -3.89 14.62
CA GLY A 278 -18.52 -4.17 13.69
C GLY A 278 -19.42 -2.95 13.40
N PRO A 279 -20.74 -3.12 13.23
CA PRO A 279 -21.67 -2.04 12.84
C PRO A 279 -21.95 -1.01 13.95
N LYS A 280 -21.36 -1.16 15.14
CA LYS A 280 -21.51 -0.19 16.24
C LYS A 280 -20.56 1.00 16.10
N ARG A 281 -19.66 0.97 15.12
CA ARG A 281 -18.71 2.04 14.83
C ARG A 281 -19.40 3.18 14.10
N GLU A 282 -19.21 4.40 14.59
CA GLU A 282 -19.51 5.60 13.83
C GLU A 282 -18.38 5.80 12.79
N LEU A 283 -18.76 5.79 11.51
CA LEU A 283 -17.85 6.07 10.40
C LEU A 283 -17.71 7.59 10.29
N PHE A 284 -16.61 8.11 10.83
CA PHE A 284 -16.29 9.52 10.81
C PHE A 284 -15.82 9.95 9.40
N GLY A 285 -15.06 9.09 8.70
CA GLY A 285 -14.77 9.22 7.28
C GLY A 285 -13.94 10.47 6.99
N PHE A 286 -14.60 11.61 6.78
CA PHE A 286 -13.98 12.94 6.59
C PHE A 286 -14.40 13.98 7.65
N LEU A 287 -15.29 13.63 8.58
CA LEU A 287 -15.85 14.53 9.59
C LEU A 287 -15.27 14.17 10.95
N LYS A 288 -14.67 15.14 11.65
CA LYS A 288 -14.34 15.02 13.08
C LYS A 288 -15.53 15.37 13.94
#